data_AF-A0A9E6WG95-F1
#
_entry.id   AF-A0A9E6WG95-F1
#
_cell.length_a   1.000
_cell.length_b   1.000
_cell.length_c   1.000
_cell.angle_alpha   90.00
_cell.angle_beta   90.00
_cell.angle_gamma   90.00
#
_symmetry.space_group_name_H-M   'P 1'
#
loop_
_entity.id
_entity.type
_entity.pdbx_description
1 polymer ?
#
loop_
_entity_poly.entity_id
_entity_poly.type
_entity_poly.pdbx_seq_one_letter_code
_entity_poly.pdbx_strand_id
1 'polypeptide(L)' 'MSFELPIVPPARVTGWAGGAPSGGGGPDLPVFYPATGAQVSILVEDDATAVDRAVQAARRAFDR' A
#
# COMPACT_ATOMS: atom_id res chain seq x y z
N MET A 1 -5.48 16.91 24.99
CA MET A 1 -4.34 15.95 24.98
C MET A 1 -3.99 15.70 23.53
N SER A 2 -2.74 15.94 23.13
CA SER A 2 -2.22 15.50 21.83
C SER A 2 -1.57 14.15 22.06
N PHE A 3 -2.02 13.11 21.35
CA PHE A 3 -1.32 11.83 21.35
C PHE A 3 -0.23 11.91 20.28
N GLU A 4 1.03 11.81 20.69
CA GLU A 4 2.14 11.70 19.74
C GLU A 4 2.05 10.37 19.00
N LEU A 5 2.22 10.41 17.68
CA LEU A 5 2.31 9.21 16.88
C LEU A 5 3.62 8.49 17.25
N PRO A 6 3.58 7.19 17.60
CA PRO A 6 4.77 6.46 18.03
C PRO A 6 5.79 6.28 16.90
N ILE A 7 5.37 6.49 15.64
CA ILE A 7 6.19 6.43 14.43
C ILE A 7 5.71 7.47 13.42
N VAL A 8 6.62 7.95 12.57
CA VAL A 8 6.30 8.78 11.40
C VAL A 8 6.32 7.91 10.16
N PRO A 9 5.15 7.50 9.60
CA PRO A 9 5.12 6.72 8.37
C PRO A 9 5.49 7.60 7.15
N PRO A 10 5.88 7.00 6.02
CA PRO A 10 5.98 7.72 4.75
C PRO A 10 4.65 8.41 4.42
N ALA A 11 4.72 9.63 3.88
CA ALA A 11 3.53 10.41 3.53
C ALA A 11 2.69 9.76 2.42
N ARG A 12 3.32 8.95 1.57
CA ARG A 12 2.69 8.21 0.48
C ARG A 12 3.30 6.82 0.40
N VAL A 13 2.46 5.79 0.26
CA VAL A 13 2.85 4.39 0.12
C VAL A 13 2.13 3.76 -1.07
N THR A 14 2.71 2.69 -1.62
CA THR A 14 2.13 1.90 -2.71
C THR A 14 2.08 0.43 -2.32
N GLY A 15 1.38 -0.39 -3.12
CA GLY A 15 1.39 -1.84 -2.96
C GLY A 15 2.73 -2.48 -3.30
N TRP A 16 2.80 -3.80 -3.16
CA TRP A 16 3.97 -4.61 -3.52
C TRP A 16 3.54 -5.81 -4.34
N ALA A 17 3.89 -5.82 -5.63
CA ALA A 17 3.44 -6.82 -6.58
C ALA A 17 4.62 -7.40 -7.36
N GLY A 18 4.79 -8.73 -7.29
CA GLY A 18 5.84 -9.44 -8.01
C GLY A 18 7.26 -9.01 -7.64
N GLY A 19 7.52 -8.86 -6.34
CA GLY A 19 8.87 -8.62 -5.81
C GLY A 19 9.37 -7.17 -5.92
N ALA A 20 8.49 -6.22 -6.21
CA ALA A 20 8.82 -4.80 -6.25
C ALA A 20 7.60 -3.95 -5.84
N PRO A 21 7.79 -2.64 -5.55
CA PRO A 21 6.67 -1.73 -5.40
C PRO A 21 5.77 -1.76 -6.65
N SER A 22 4.46 -1.80 -6.43
CA SER A 22 3.49 -1.64 -7.51
C SER A 22 3.43 -0.18 -7.95
N GLY A 23 2.99 0.03 -9.19
CA GLY A 23 2.78 1.39 -9.72
C GLY A 23 1.49 2.04 -9.21
N GLY A 24 0.64 1.30 -8.48
CA GLY A 24 -0.74 1.70 -8.24
C GLY A 24 -1.55 1.70 -9.54
N GLY A 25 -2.51 2.62 -9.64
CA GLY A 25 -3.33 2.85 -10.82
C GLY A 25 -4.79 3.16 -10.49
N GLY A 26 -5.20 2.89 -9.26
CA GLY A 26 -6.46 3.32 -8.67
C GLY A 26 -6.35 4.68 -7.95
N PRO A 27 -7.43 5.10 -7.28
CA PRO A 27 -7.48 6.32 -6.47
C PRO A 27 -6.52 6.32 -5.27
N ASP A 28 -6.27 7.52 -4.75
CA ASP A 28 -5.59 7.72 -3.47
C ASP A 28 -6.55 7.39 -2.30
N LEU A 29 -6.11 6.51 -1.41
CA LEU A 29 -6.84 6.10 -0.20
C LEU A 29 -6.18 6.71 1.04
N PRO A 30 -6.91 7.53 1.84
CA PRO A 30 -6.35 8.10 3.06
C PRO A 30 -6.15 7.04 4.14
N VAL A 31 -5.01 7.09 4.83
CA VAL A 31 -4.70 6.22 5.97
C VAL A 31 -4.83 7.00 7.26
N PHE A 32 -5.67 6.53 8.17
CA PHE A 32 -5.95 7.20 9.44
C PHE A 32 -5.38 6.43 10.62
N TYR A 33 -4.84 7.16 11.60
CA TYR A 33 -4.43 6.57 12.87
C TYR A 33 -5.65 6.35 13.79
N PRO A 34 -5.94 5.10 14.23
CA PRO A 34 -7.19 4.81 14.91
C PRO A 34 -7.42 5.55 16.23
N ALA A 35 -6.35 5.86 16.97
CA ALA A 35 -6.50 6.48 18.29
C ALA A 35 -6.82 7.99 18.24
N THR A 36 -6.52 8.67 17.13
CA THR A 36 -6.72 10.13 17.01
C THR A 36 -7.61 10.53 15.85
N GLY A 37 -7.83 9.64 14.88
CA GLY A 37 -8.47 9.97 13.60
C GLY A 37 -7.61 10.85 12.70
N ALA A 38 -6.36 11.15 13.07
CA ALA A 38 -5.46 11.93 12.23
C ALA A 38 -5.13 11.14 10.96
N GLN A 39 -5.17 11.81 9.80
CA GLN A 39 -4.62 11.23 8.57
C GLN A 39 -3.10 11.23 8.67
N VAL A 40 -2.50 10.06 8.49
CA VAL A 40 -1.05 9.86 8.66
C VAL A 40 -0.33 9.48 7.37
N SER A 41 -1.06 9.02 6.36
CA SER A 41 -0.49 8.67 5.06
C SER A 41 -1.55 8.66 3.96
N ILE A 42 -1.11 8.41 2.73
CA ILE A 42 -1.93 8.13 1.55
C ILE A 42 -1.41 6.83 0.91
N LEU A 43 -2.29 5.87 0.71
CA LEU A 43 -2.03 4.67 -0.08
C LEU A 43 -2.49 4.90 -1.52
N VAL A 44 -1.63 4.65 -2.50
CA VAL A 44 -2.08 4.55 -3.90
C VAL A 44 -2.70 3.17 -4.11
N GLU A 45 -3.98 3.12 -4.46
CA GLU A 45 -4.67 1.85 -4.72
C GLU A 45 -4.11 1.18 -5.98
N ASP A 46 -4.00 -0.15 -5.91
CA ASP A 46 -3.59 -0.98 -7.03
C ASP A 46 -4.74 -1.19 -8.02
N ASP A 47 -4.42 -1.21 -9.31
CA ASP A 47 -5.36 -1.50 -10.38
C ASP A 47 -5.32 -2.99 -10.79
N ALA A 48 -6.11 -3.33 -11.82
CA ALA A 48 -6.13 -4.67 -12.39
C ALA A 48 -4.75 -5.13 -12.90
N THR A 49 -3.92 -4.20 -13.40
CA THR A 49 -2.57 -4.50 -13.90
C THR A 49 -1.64 -4.96 -12.77
N ALA A 50 -1.68 -4.26 -11.64
CA ALA A 50 -0.92 -4.63 -10.45
C ALA A 50 -1.35 -5.99 -9.89
N VAL A 51 -2.67 -6.26 -9.89
CA VAL A 51 -3.22 -7.55 -9.46
C VAL A 51 -2.76 -8.69 -10.38
N ASP A 52 -2.87 -8.54 -11.69
CA ASP A 52 -2.40 -9.57 -12.65
C ASP A 52 -0.91 -9.86 -12.45
N ARG A 53 -0.08 -8.82 -12.33
CA ARG A 53 1.35 -8.99 -12.04
C ARG A 53 1.59 -9.79 -10.76
N ALA A 54 0.84 -9.52 -9.70
CA ALA A 54 0.95 -10.24 -8.44
C ALA A 54 0.61 -11.73 -8.61
N VAL A 55 -0.50 -12.04 -9.31
CA VAL A 55 -0.95 -13.41 -9.58
C VAL A 55 0.06 -14.17 -10.44
N GLN A 56 0.53 -13.58 -11.53
CA GLN A 56 1.53 -14.20 -12.42
C GLN A 56 2.87 -14.45 -11.72
N ALA A 57 3.28 -13.53 -10.84
CA ALA A 57 4.48 -13.73 -10.03
C ALA A 57 4.31 -14.88 -9.03
N ALA A 58 3.18 -14.94 -8.33
CA ALA A 58 2.87 -16.02 -7.38
C ALA A 58 2.83 -17.38 -8.09
N ARG A 59 2.20 -17.48 -9.28
CA ARG A 59 2.16 -18.71 -10.08
C ARG A 59 3.56 -19.20 -10.43
N ARG A 60 4.39 -18.33 -11.01
CA ARG A 60 5.78 -18.66 -11.38
C ARG A 60 6.64 -19.07 -10.20
N ALA A 61 6.41 -18.48 -9.03
CA ALA A 61 7.13 -18.83 -7.80
C ALA A 61 6.69 -20.20 -7.26
N PHE A 62 5.43 -20.60 -7.46
CA PHE A 62 4.96 -21.93 -7.08
C PHE A 62 5.44 -23.02 -8.04
N ASP A 63 5.54 -22.72 -9.33
CA ASP A 63 5.96 -23.69 -10.36
C ASP A 63 7.44 -24.10 -10.29
N ARG A 64 8.23 -23.46 -9.41
CA ARG A 64 9.67 -23.69 -9.23
C ARG A 64 9.94 -24.28 -7.86
#